data_AF-A0A133UIK3-F1
#
_entry.id   AF-A0A133UIK3-F1
#
_cell.length_a   1.000
_cell.length_b   1.000
_cell.length_c   1.000
_cell.angle_alpha   90.00
_cell.angle_beta   90.00
_cell.angle_gamma   90.00
#
_symmetry.space_group_name_H-M   'P 1'
#
loop_
_entity.id
_entity.type
_entity.pdbx_description
1 polymer ?
#
loop_
_entity_poly.entity_id
_entity_poly.type
_entity_poly.pdbx_seq_one_letter_code
_entity_poly.pdbx_strand_id
1 'polypeptide(L)'
;MRRVDVENYSEFSRWVKGKSDETERKYERVLRKYCEFRGMDPEELIDEAEDDWNSSRREKGEVESRIKDFQEHMEEGGYSGVSVKNNILCLKSFYSANNFPQNVSAPRASPTSKALKIRSDDVRKLVSVASVRDKAITLMMFQSGIDVSTICSLDYSHVKKGLEADEEPMPIEVQRPKEKVNYTTFVLQDTMEALRDYLRHREEKPTEWDGSNVPIERAGEPDLGDPLFVKERSRGDSDRLSPAVIQKMMRKVAIESGLVSREEMENSKMNPCRPHALRKGFSSVLELNGINSNIVNGFLGHSVDYDSAYSQQAEEELADQYMEAEGDLRITGSRGETEERIDDLHAKLGERDERMDGLEEELESWKDRWTDERRERKALEEKVDGLNGELRELYREQIFSLIGTLKEAGIGYSELKEISKSEEERRAISAIERGEDSISASLKESSWLHGKNIGDEEFWHGLLKTQVMNIKIHELSKMSPSQLKGFRDRLRFHKKFLEFESMLEMTDEESEKFEEELLEIARSLEEELAEEGKTEG
;
A
#
# COMPACT_ATOMS: atom_id res chain seq x y z
N MET A 1 -47.13 -22.99 -17.85
CA MET A 1 -46.30 -24.16 -18.19
C MET A 1 -46.49 -25.18 -17.08
N ARG A 2 -46.85 -26.43 -17.42
CA ARG A 2 -47.10 -27.50 -16.44
C ARG A 2 -45.75 -27.89 -15.85
N ARG A 3 -45.53 -27.69 -14.55
CA ARG A 3 -44.31 -28.14 -13.87
C ARG A 3 -44.42 -29.66 -13.70
N VAL A 4 -43.55 -30.41 -14.35
CA VAL A 4 -43.54 -31.87 -14.29
C VAL A 4 -42.65 -32.31 -13.13
N ASP A 5 -43.25 -33.00 -12.16
CA ASP A 5 -42.55 -33.58 -11.02
C ASP A 5 -42.02 -34.97 -11.41
N VAL A 6 -40.93 -34.97 -12.19
CA VAL A 6 -40.33 -36.17 -12.81
C VAL A 6 -39.91 -37.24 -11.80
N GLU A 7 -39.71 -36.88 -10.53
CA GLU A 7 -39.32 -37.79 -9.44
C GLU A 7 -40.40 -38.82 -9.10
N ASN A 8 -41.67 -38.51 -9.39
CA ASN A 8 -42.80 -39.39 -9.09
C ASN A 8 -42.96 -40.54 -10.10
N TYR A 9 -42.13 -40.57 -11.16
CA TYR A 9 -42.26 -41.51 -12.26
C TYR A 9 -41.30 -42.70 -12.10
N SER A 10 -41.77 -43.89 -12.46
CA SER A 10 -41.02 -45.14 -12.31
C SER A 10 -39.78 -45.18 -13.22
N GLU A 11 -39.89 -44.54 -14.38
CA GLU A 11 -38.90 -44.40 -15.45
C GLU A 11 -37.69 -43.59 -14.96
N PHE A 12 -37.96 -42.55 -14.16
CA PHE A 12 -36.93 -41.74 -13.54
C PHE A 12 -36.24 -42.51 -12.40
N SER A 13 -37.01 -43.13 -11.50
CA SER A 13 -36.48 -43.92 -10.39
C SER A 13 -35.59 -45.07 -10.86
N ARG A 14 -35.98 -45.74 -11.95
CA ARG A 14 -35.19 -46.79 -12.60
C ARG A 14 -33.86 -46.25 -13.13
N TRP A 15 -33.87 -45.08 -13.74
CA TRP A 15 -32.71 -44.45 -14.36
C TRP A 15 -31.66 -43.96 -13.35
N VAL A 16 -32.10 -43.42 -12.20
CA VAL A 16 -31.19 -42.85 -11.18
C VAL A 16 -30.70 -43.85 -10.15
N LYS A 17 -31.26 -45.08 -10.15
CA LYS A 17 -30.88 -46.12 -9.19
C LYS A 17 -29.36 -46.36 -9.16
N GLY A 18 -28.75 -46.20 -7.98
CA GLY A 18 -27.32 -46.40 -7.76
C GLY A 18 -26.41 -45.26 -8.24
N LYS A 19 -26.98 -44.11 -8.64
CA LYS A 19 -26.24 -42.88 -8.93
C LYS A 19 -26.01 -42.06 -7.65
N SER A 20 -25.05 -41.15 -7.68
CA SER A 20 -24.84 -40.19 -6.58
C SER A 20 -25.92 -39.11 -6.60
N ASP A 21 -26.20 -38.52 -5.43
CA ASP A 21 -27.17 -37.42 -5.27
C ASP A 21 -26.92 -36.25 -6.24
N GLU A 22 -25.65 -35.92 -6.50
CA GLU A 22 -25.29 -34.87 -7.46
C GLU A 22 -25.67 -35.25 -8.89
N THR A 23 -25.48 -36.51 -9.25
CA THR A 23 -25.84 -37.03 -10.57
C THR A 23 -27.37 -37.10 -10.72
N GLU A 24 -28.07 -37.55 -9.69
CA GLU A 24 -29.53 -37.61 -9.64
C GLU A 24 -30.16 -36.23 -9.82
N ARG A 25 -29.74 -35.22 -9.03
CA ARG A 25 -30.21 -33.83 -9.18
C ARG A 25 -29.92 -33.24 -10.55
N LYS A 26 -28.80 -33.62 -11.17
CA LYS A 26 -28.49 -33.21 -12.55
C LYS A 26 -29.47 -33.85 -13.52
N TYR A 27 -29.71 -35.16 -13.38
CA TYR A 27 -30.59 -35.93 -14.26
C TYR A 27 -32.04 -35.43 -14.17
N GLU A 28 -32.54 -35.22 -12.95
CA GLU A 28 -33.82 -34.60 -12.65
C GLU A 28 -34.00 -33.28 -13.40
N ARG A 29 -33.02 -32.37 -13.27
CA ARG A 29 -33.05 -31.05 -13.91
C ARG A 29 -33.08 -31.12 -15.44
N VAL A 30 -32.29 -32.03 -16.03
CA VAL A 30 -32.24 -32.19 -17.49
C VAL A 30 -33.55 -32.78 -18.01
N LEU A 31 -34.05 -33.85 -17.36
CA LEU A 31 -35.29 -34.49 -17.76
C LEU A 31 -36.48 -33.55 -17.61
N ARG A 32 -36.59 -32.82 -16.48
CA ARG A 32 -37.64 -31.82 -16.28
C ARG A 32 -37.66 -30.79 -17.42
N LYS A 33 -36.51 -30.25 -17.80
CA LYS A 33 -36.42 -29.30 -18.92
C LYS A 33 -36.87 -29.92 -20.23
N TYR A 34 -36.51 -31.18 -20.49
CA TYR A 34 -36.93 -31.86 -21.72
C TYR A 34 -38.43 -32.17 -21.71
N CYS A 35 -39.00 -32.60 -20.59
CA CYS A 35 -40.44 -32.76 -20.40
C CYS A 35 -41.19 -31.44 -20.63
N GLU A 36 -40.68 -30.32 -20.09
CA GLU A 36 -41.25 -28.98 -20.31
C GLU A 36 -41.20 -28.54 -21.77
N PHE A 37 -40.12 -28.89 -22.50
CA PHE A 37 -39.99 -28.63 -23.94
C PHE A 37 -40.96 -29.48 -24.78
N ARG A 38 -41.09 -30.77 -24.45
CA ARG A 38 -41.95 -31.72 -25.17
C ARG A 38 -43.43 -31.59 -24.81
N GLY A 39 -43.74 -31.02 -23.65
CA GLY A 39 -45.09 -31.01 -23.09
C GLY A 39 -45.58 -32.39 -22.65
N MET A 40 -44.63 -33.31 -22.39
CA MET A 40 -44.87 -34.71 -22.05
C MET A 40 -44.22 -35.04 -20.70
N ASP A 41 -44.77 -36.00 -19.99
CA ASP A 41 -44.14 -36.56 -18.79
C ASP A 41 -43.22 -37.77 -19.07
N PRO A 42 -42.43 -38.26 -18.10
CA PRO A 42 -41.48 -39.35 -18.35
C PRO A 42 -42.12 -40.65 -18.87
N GLU A 43 -43.35 -40.97 -18.51
CA GLU A 43 -44.07 -42.16 -18.98
C GLU A 43 -44.44 -41.96 -20.46
N GLU A 44 -45.07 -40.83 -20.79
CA GLU A 44 -45.45 -40.46 -22.16
C GLU A 44 -44.23 -40.41 -23.12
N LEU A 45 -43.06 -39.97 -22.62
CA LEU A 45 -41.82 -39.96 -23.40
C LEU A 45 -41.31 -41.36 -23.74
N ILE A 46 -41.53 -42.35 -22.86
CA ILE A 46 -41.14 -43.73 -23.08
C ILE A 46 -42.17 -44.45 -23.96
N ASP A 47 -43.46 -44.18 -23.77
CA ASP A 47 -44.52 -44.67 -24.65
C ASP A 47 -44.29 -44.24 -26.10
N GLU A 48 -43.95 -42.97 -26.32
CA GLU A 48 -43.57 -42.47 -27.66
C GLU A 48 -42.36 -43.24 -28.24
N ALA A 49 -41.37 -43.54 -27.39
CA ALA A 49 -40.19 -44.29 -27.83
C ALA A 49 -40.49 -45.75 -28.14
N GLU A 50 -41.46 -46.36 -27.46
CA GLU A 50 -41.95 -47.71 -27.77
C GLU A 50 -42.71 -47.72 -29.10
N ASP A 51 -43.58 -46.74 -29.33
CA ASP A 51 -44.32 -46.58 -30.59
C ASP A 51 -43.38 -46.35 -31.78
N ASP A 52 -42.39 -45.46 -31.64
CA ASP A 52 -41.34 -45.25 -32.64
C ASP A 52 -40.53 -46.54 -32.87
N TRP A 53 -40.21 -47.29 -31.80
CA TRP A 53 -39.50 -48.56 -31.91
C TRP A 53 -40.29 -49.64 -32.66
N ASN A 54 -41.61 -49.65 -32.53
CA ASN A 54 -42.49 -50.61 -33.20
C ASN A 54 -42.87 -50.18 -34.64
N SER A 55 -42.60 -48.94 -35.02
CA SER A 55 -42.88 -48.39 -36.34
C SER A 55 -42.02 -48.99 -37.46
N SER A 56 -42.42 -48.78 -38.72
CA SER A 56 -41.68 -49.31 -39.87
C SER A 56 -40.27 -48.70 -39.96
N ARG A 57 -39.30 -49.41 -40.52
CA ARG A 57 -37.90 -48.91 -40.65
C ARG A 57 -37.78 -47.52 -41.32
N ARG A 58 -38.77 -47.10 -42.10
CA ARG A 58 -38.79 -45.79 -42.77
C ARG A 58 -39.38 -44.68 -41.92
N GLU A 59 -40.21 -45.02 -40.95
CA GLU A 59 -40.89 -44.09 -40.04
C GLU A 59 -40.17 -43.96 -38.70
N LYS A 60 -39.27 -44.91 -38.38
CA LYS A 60 -38.39 -44.86 -37.22
C LYS A 60 -37.53 -43.60 -37.18
N GLY A 61 -37.28 -43.11 -35.96
CA GLY A 61 -36.34 -42.03 -35.69
C GLY A 61 -37.00 -40.70 -35.35
N GLU A 62 -38.32 -40.71 -35.11
CA GLU A 62 -39.03 -39.53 -34.65
C GLU A 62 -38.47 -39.07 -33.30
N VAL A 63 -38.24 -39.98 -32.35
CA VAL A 63 -37.67 -39.62 -31.05
C VAL A 63 -36.25 -39.05 -31.19
N GLU A 64 -35.45 -39.61 -32.10
CA GLU A 64 -34.12 -39.08 -32.41
C GLU A 64 -34.18 -37.67 -32.99
N SER A 65 -35.19 -37.38 -33.84
CA SER A 65 -35.45 -36.03 -34.36
C SER A 65 -35.82 -35.08 -33.22
N ARG A 66 -36.70 -35.47 -32.30
CA ARG A 66 -37.13 -34.62 -31.18
C ARG A 66 -36.00 -34.28 -30.20
N ILE A 67 -35.06 -35.20 -30.01
CA ILE A 67 -33.84 -34.92 -29.23
C ILE A 67 -32.96 -33.90 -29.95
N LYS A 68 -32.90 -33.91 -31.30
CA LYS A 68 -32.20 -32.88 -32.07
C LYS A 68 -32.93 -31.53 -32.04
N ASP A 69 -34.25 -31.51 -32.13
CA ASP A 69 -35.04 -30.29 -31.96
C ASP A 69 -34.77 -29.64 -30.60
N PHE A 70 -34.65 -30.47 -29.55
CA PHE A 70 -34.25 -29.99 -28.22
C PHE A 70 -32.81 -29.47 -28.19
N GLN A 71 -31.88 -30.09 -28.92
CA GLN A 71 -30.52 -29.60 -29.08
C GLN A 71 -30.52 -28.20 -29.70
N GLU A 72 -31.24 -28.00 -30.81
CA GLU A 72 -31.37 -26.72 -31.52
C GLU A 72 -32.00 -25.67 -30.61
N HIS A 73 -33.08 -26.02 -29.90
CA HIS A 73 -33.71 -25.14 -28.92
C HIS A 73 -32.74 -24.68 -27.82
N MET A 74 -31.88 -25.57 -27.32
CA MET A 74 -30.86 -25.19 -26.34
C MET A 74 -29.76 -24.31 -26.95
N GLU A 75 -29.37 -24.53 -28.20
CA GLU A 75 -28.39 -23.70 -28.88
C GLU A 75 -28.92 -22.28 -29.12
N GLU A 76 -30.17 -22.15 -29.59
CA GLU A 76 -30.89 -20.88 -29.75
C GLU A 76 -31.10 -20.16 -28.41
N GLY A 77 -31.32 -20.93 -27.34
CA GLY A 77 -31.43 -20.42 -25.96
C GLY A 77 -30.10 -19.93 -25.35
N GLY A 78 -28.99 -19.95 -26.10
CA GLY A 78 -27.69 -19.43 -25.66
C GLY A 78 -26.92 -20.33 -24.69
N TYR A 79 -27.26 -21.61 -24.59
CA TYR A 79 -26.53 -22.55 -23.75
C TYR A 79 -25.13 -22.82 -24.31
N SER A 80 -24.15 -23.09 -23.43
CA SER A 80 -22.81 -23.46 -23.89
C SER A 80 -22.82 -24.82 -24.58
N GLY A 81 -22.01 -25.01 -25.63
CA GLY A 81 -21.96 -26.29 -26.36
C GLY A 81 -21.65 -27.50 -25.46
N VAL A 82 -20.84 -27.32 -24.40
CA VAL A 82 -20.57 -28.39 -23.42
C VAL A 82 -21.81 -28.70 -22.59
N SER A 83 -22.60 -27.69 -22.22
CA SER A 83 -23.88 -27.88 -21.56
C SER A 83 -24.85 -28.65 -22.45
N VAL A 84 -25.02 -28.21 -23.71
CA VAL A 84 -25.86 -28.89 -24.71
C VAL A 84 -25.44 -30.35 -24.85
N LYS A 85 -24.16 -30.62 -25.12
CA LYS A 85 -23.60 -31.97 -25.19
C LYS A 85 -23.96 -32.82 -23.98
N ASN A 86 -23.77 -32.29 -22.77
CA ASN A 86 -24.05 -33.01 -21.52
C ASN A 86 -25.55 -33.29 -21.31
N ASN A 87 -26.44 -32.40 -21.76
CA ASN A 87 -27.88 -32.61 -21.70
C ASN A 87 -28.29 -33.72 -22.68
N ILE A 88 -27.78 -33.70 -23.91
CA ILE A 88 -28.06 -34.76 -24.91
C ILE A 88 -27.54 -36.12 -24.42
N LEU A 89 -26.32 -36.19 -23.88
CA LEU A 89 -25.80 -37.45 -23.30
C LEU A 89 -26.64 -37.96 -22.13
N CYS A 90 -27.18 -37.04 -21.32
CA CYS A 90 -28.07 -37.37 -20.21
C CYS A 90 -29.39 -37.96 -20.73
N LEU A 91 -30.03 -37.34 -21.73
CA LEU A 91 -31.24 -37.87 -22.37
C LEU A 91 -31.00 -39.24 -23.01
N LYS A 92 -29.88 -39.42 -23.72
CA LYS A 92 -29.50 -40.75 -24.24
C LYS A 92 -29.45 -41.80 -23.13
N SER A 93 -28.88 -41.45 -21.97
CA SER A 93 -28.82 -42.37 -20.84
C SER A 93 -30.19 -42.67 -20.21
N PHE A 94 -31.12 -41.72 -20.22
CA PHE A 94 -32.49 -41.91 -19.75
C PHE A 94 -33.23 -42.95 -20.59
N TYR A 95 -33.23 -42.74 -21.92
CA TYR A 95 -33.87 -43.66 -22.85
C TYR A 95 -33.21 -45.05 -22.84
N SER A 96 -31.88 -45.13 -22.78
CA SER A 96 -31.18 -46.41 -22.65
C SER A 96 -31.49 -47.15 -21.35
N ALA A 97 -31.60 -46.45 -20.22
CA ALA A 97 -31.95 -47.06 -18.93
C ALA A 97 -33.39 -47.60 -18.89
N ASN A 98 -34.23 -47.12 -19.80
CA ASN A 98 -35.60 -47.58 -20.00
C ASN A 98 -35.75 -48.50 -21.24
N ASN A 99 -34.65 -49.09 -21.73
CA ASN A 99 -34.59 -50.07 -22.83
C ASN A 99 -34.84 -49.55 -24.25
N PHE A 100 -34.90 -48.23 -24.46
CA PHE A 100 -35.12 -47.64 -25.79
C PHE A 100 -33.92 -46.77 -26.23
N PRO A 101 -32.72 -47.34 -26.41
CA PRO A 101 -31.51 -46.56 -26.70
C PRO A 101 -31.63 -45.75 -28.01
N GLN A 102 -31.28 -44.46 -27.94
CA GLN A 102 -31.40 -43.51 -29.06
C GLN A 102 -30.02 -43.24 -29.70
N ASN A 103 -29.91 -43.32 -31.03
CA ASN A 103 -28.65 -43.14 -31.75
C ASN A 103 -28.40 -41.69 -32.19
N VAL A 104 -28.55 -40.75 -31.25
CA VAL A 104 -28.30 -39.33 -31.50
C VAL A 104 -26.81 -39.03 -31.32
N SER A 105 -26.21 -38.33 -32.28
CA SER A 105 -24.83 -37.82 -32.15
C SER A 105 -24.80 -36.64 -31.19
N ALA A 106 -23.98 -36.72 -30.15
CA ALA A 106 -23.80 -35.57 -29.26
C ALA A 106 -22.87 -34.53 -29.94
N PRO A 107 -23.17 -33.23 -29.84
CA PRO A 107 -22.38 -32.20 -30.50
C PRO A 107 -20.92 -32.20 -30.00
N ARG A 108 -19.99 -31.90 -30.91
CA ARG A 108 -18.60 -31.62 -30.53
C ARG A 108 -18.56 -30.24 -29.88
N ALA A 109 -18.08 -30.17 -28.65
CA ALA A 109 -17.96 -28.92 -27.93
C ALA A 109 -16.67 -28.88 -27.12
N SER A 110 -16.02 -27.72 -27.15
CA SER A 110 -14.85 -27.40 -26.33
C SER A 110 -15.25 -26.43 -25.22
N PRO A 111 -14.63 -26.52 -24.02
CA PRO A 111 -14.86 -25.56 -22.95
C PRO A 111 -14.52 -24.13 -23.41
N THR A 112 -15.44 -23.20 -23.20
CA THR A 112 -15.24 -21.78 -23.55
C THR A 112 -14.38 -21.03 -22.52
N SER A 113 -14.42 -21.44 -21.24
CA SER A 113 -13.69 -20.75 -20.17
C SER A 113 -12.25 -21.28 -20.04
N LYS A 114 -11.26 -20.39 -20.20
CA LYS A 114 -9.86 -20.69 -19.90
C LYS A 114 -9.62 -20.44 -18.40
N ALA A 115 -9.28 -21.50 -17.67
CA ALA A 115 -8.71 -21.32 -16.33
C ALA A 115 -7.31 -20.71 -16.47
N LEU A 116 -6.89 -19.94 -15.47
CA LEU A 116 -5.53 -19.44 -15.36
C LEU A 116 -4.54 -20.61 -15.28
N LYS A 117 -3.36 -20.41 -15.88
CA LYS A 117 -2.23 -21.34 -15.76
C LYS A 117 -1.41 -20.92 -14.55
N ILE A 118 -1.75 -21.45 -13.39
CA ILE A 118 -1.15 -21.07 -12.11
C ILE A 118 0.26 -21.67 -11.97
N ARG A 119 1.23 -20.85 -11.55
CA ARG A 119 2.58 -21.24 -11.11
C ARG A 119 2.86 -20.79 -9.67
N SER A 120 4.00 -21.19 -9.12
CA SER A 120 4.46 -20.80 -7.77
C SER A 120 4.40 -19.29 -7.52
N ASP A 121 4.81 -18.47 -8.50
CA ASP A 121 4.71 -17.00 -8.41
C ASP A 121 3.28 -16.46 -8.28
N ASP A 122 2.33 -17.09 -8.97
CA ASP A 122 0.91 -16.73 -8.83
C ASP A 122 0.40 -17.15 -7.45
N VAL A 123 0.79 -18.34 -6.98
CA VAL A 123 0.43 -18.81 -5.64
C VAL A 123 1.02 -17.90 -4.57
N ARG A 124 2.26 -17.43 -4.72
CA ARG A 124 2.91 -16.44 -3.85
C ARG A 124 2.06 -15.17 -3.72
N LYS A 125 1.51 -14.67 -4.84
CA LYS A 125 0.59 -13.51 -4.86
C LYS A 125 -0.76 -13.81 -4.20
N LEU A 126 -1.31 -15.02 -4.39
CA LEU A 126 -2.57 -15.42 -3.74
C LEU A 126 -2.42 -15.47 -2.22
N VAL A 127 -1.35 -16.09 -1.73
CA VAL A 127 -1.16 -16.29 -0.29
C VAL A 127 -0.75 -15.02 0.45
N SER A 128 -0.16 -14.02 -0.23
CA SER A 128 0.26 -12.76 0.40
C SER A 128 -0.91 -11.90 0.89
N VAL A 129 -2.10 -12.11 0.32
CA VAL A 129 -3.35 -11.42 0.71
C VAL A 129 -4.33 -12.35 1.45
N ALA A 130 -4.01 -13.64 1.53
CA ALA A 130 -4.88 -14.65 2.13
C ALA A 130 -4.86 -14.60 3.66
N SER A 131 -5.97 -14.99 4.29
CA SER A 131 -5.98 -15.26 5.74
C SER A 131 -5.12 -16.49 6.06
N VAL A 132 -4.74 -16.69 7.33
CA VAL A 132 -3.94 -17.85 7.77
C VAL A 132 -4.52 -19.18 7.29
N ARG A 133 -5.86 -19.35 7.42
CA ARG A 133 -6.57 -20.54 6.93
C ARG A 133 -6.50 -20.65 5.41
N ASP A 134 -6.81 -19.56 4.71
CA ASP A 134 -6.93 -19.57 3.26
C ASP A 134 -5.56 -19.78 2.59
N LYS A 135 -4.47 -19.28 3.21
CA LYS A 135 -3.07 -19.57 2.85
C LYS A 135 -2.80 -21.06 2.93
N ALA A 136 -3.09 -21.70 4.08
CA ALA A 136 -2.89 -23.14 4.27
C ALA A 136 -3.67 -23.98 3.24
N ILE A 137 -4.93 -23.64 2.98
CA ILE A 137 -5.75 -24.33 1.96
C ILE A 137 -5.16 -24.14 0.55
N THR A 138 -4.78 -22.91 0.19
CA THR A 138 -4.26 -22.60 -1.15
C THR A 138 -2.96 -23.35 -1.42
N LEU A 139 -2.04 -23.36 -0.45
CA LEU A 139 -0.77 -24.08 -0.51
C LEU A 139 -0.97 -25.59 -0.60
N MET A 140 -1.81 -26.14 0.28
CA MET A 140 -2.12 -27.57 0.26
C MET A 140 -2.70 -27.97 -1.09
N MET A 141 -3.66 -27.22 -1.64
CA MET A 141 -4.24 -27.52 -2.96
C MET A 141 -3.23 -27.45 -4.12
N PHE A 142 -2.28 -26.52 -4.06
CA PHE A 142 -1.28 -26.35 -5.12
C PHE A 142 -0.15 -27.37 -5.03
N GLN A 143 0.35 -27.68 -3.84
CA GLN A 143 1.50 -28.59 -3.68
C GLN A 143 1.08 -30.06 -3.73
N SER A 144 -0.11 -30.41 -3.27
CA SER A 144 -0.59 -31.81 -3.29
C SER A 144 -1.46 -32.17 -4.49
N GLY A 145 -1.98 -31.16 -5.20
CA GLY A 145 -2.99 -31.36 -6.24
C GLY A 145 -4.34 -31.89 -5.75
N ILE A 146 -4.61 -31.99 -4.45
CA ILE A 146 -5.87 -32.51 -3.90
C ILE A 146 -7.06 -31.67 -4.40
N ASP A 147 -8.15 -32.33 -4.78
CA ASP A 147 -9.34 -31.62 -5.26
C ASP A 147 -10.15 -30.98 -4.11
N VAL A 148 -10.95 -29.96 -4.46
CA VAL A 148 -11.71 -29.16 -3.48
C VAL A 148 -12.64 -29.99 -2.59
N SER A 149 -13.24 -31.07 -3.11
CA SER A 149 -14.14 -31.91 -2.32
C SER A 149 -13.35 -32.74 -1.32
N THR A 150 -12.20 -33.27 -1.74
CA THR A 150 -11.29 -34.03 -0.88
C THR A 150 -10.67 -33.13 0.20
N ILE A 151 -10.26 -31.90 -0.11
CA ILE A 151 -9.81 -30.92 0.90
C ILE A 151 -10.88 -30.70 1.98
N CYS A 152 -12.15 -30.55 1.57
CA CYS A 152 -13.24 -30.37 2.52
C CYS A 152 -13.48 -31.59 3.41
N SER A 153 -13.13 -32.80 2.97
CA SER A 153 -13.31 -34.03 3.75
C SER A 153 -12.11 -34.38 4.65
N LEU A 154 -11.01 -33.65 4.59
CA LEU A 154 -9.84 -33.94 5.43
C LEU A 154 -10.14 -33.72 6.92
N ASP A 155 -9.54 -34.58 7.73
CA ASP A 155 -9.52 -34.53 9.19
C ASP A 155 -8.09 -34.31 9.69
N TYR A 156 -7.95 -33.86 10.94
CA TYR A 156 -6.64 -33.58 11.53
C TYR A 156 -5.71 -34.82 11.53
N SER A 157 -6.27 -36.02 11.67
CA SER A 157 -5.54 -37.29 11.56
C SER A 157 -4.69 -37.45 10.29
N HIS A 158 -5.08 -36.82 9.18
CA HIS A 158 -4.37 -36.94 7.90
C HIS A 158 -3.05 -36.18 7.87
N VAL A 159 -2.87 -35.20 8.75
CA VAL A 159 -1.65 -34.35 8.76
C VAL A 159 -0.87 -34.45 10.06
N LYS A 160 -1.49 -34.87 11.17
CA LYS A 160 -0.84 -34.87 12.50
C LYS A 160 0.51 -35.58 12.50
N LYS A 161 0.57 -36.84 12.06
CA LYS A 161 1.80 -37.64 12.07
C LYS A 161 2.90 -37.02 11.21
N GLY A 162 2.57 -36.53 10.02
CA GLY A 162 3.55 -35.91 9.13
C GLY A 162 4.07 -34.58 9.69
N LEU A 163 3.20 -33.77 10.32
CA LEU A 163 3.61 -32.52 10.97
C LEU A 163 4.47 -32.76 12.22
N GLU A 164 4.29 -33.88 12.92
CA GLU A 164 5.13 -34.30 14.05
C GLU A 164 6.48 -34.87 13.60
N ALA A 165 6.52 -35.60 12.49
CA ALA A 165 7.75 -36.16 11.92
C ALA A 165 8.68 -35.07 11.37
N ASP A 166 8.10 -33.98 10.84
CA ASP A 166 8.84 -32.85 10.24
C ASP A 166 9.77 -33.28 9.09
N GLU A 167 9.33 -34.27 8.32
CA GLU A 167 10.02 -34.79 7.14
C GLU A 167 9.44 -34.18 5.87
N GLU A 168 10.33 -33.72 4.97
CA GLU A 168 9.98 -33.15 3.67
C GLU A 168 10.43 -34.09 2.53
N PRO A 169 9.58 -34.38 1.53
CA PRO A 169 8.20 -33.94 1.39
C PRO A 169 7.24 -34.75 2.29
N MET A 170 6.27 -34.08 2.91
CA MET A 170 5.35 -34.75 3.85
C MET A 170 4.27 -35.53 3.08
N PRO A 171 4.12 -36.85 3.29
CA PRO A 171 3.09 -37.65 2.65
C PRO A 171 1.71 -37.32 3.23
N ILE A 172 0.71 -37.35 2.35
CA ILE A 172 -0.72 -37.18 2.67
C ILE A 172 -1.49 -38.30 1.99
N GLU A 173 -1.90 -39.28 2.80
CA GLU A 173 -2.78 -40.36 2.38
C GLU A 173 -4.23 -39.89 2.38
N VAL A 174 -4.94 -40.03 1.26
CA VAL A 174 -6.30 -39.54 1.09
C VAL A 174 -7.15 -40.51 0.29
N GLN A 175 -8.45 -40.55 0.62
CA GLN A 175 -9.45 -41.22 -0.21
C GLN A 175 -10.23 -40.18 -1.01
N ARG A 176 -10.23 -40.31 -2.33
CA ARG A 176 -11.02 -39.42 -3.19
C ARG A 176 -12.51 -39.79 -3.08
N PRO A 177 -13.41 -38.91 -2.61
CA PRO A 177 -14.82 -39.27 -2.40
C PRO A 177 -15.54 -39.69 -3.70
N LYS A 178 -15.13 -39.10 -4.83
CA LYS A 178 -15.76 -39.32 -6.13
C LYS A 178 -15.45 -40.69 -6.74
N GLU A 179 -14.17 -41.07 -6.77
CA GLU A 179 -13.73 -42.33 -7.40
C GLU A 179 -13.57 -43.45 -6.36
N LYS A 180 -13.59 -43.11 -5.06
CA LYS A 180 -13.34 -44.02 -3.93
C LYS A 180 -11.97 -44.72 -4.03
N VAL A 181 -10.98 -44.02 -4.57
CA VAL A 181 -9.60 -44.49 -4.70
C VAL A 181 -8.77 -43.88 -3.57
N ASN A 182 -8.01 -44.72 -2.88
CA ASN A 182 -6.99 -44.28 -1.93
C ASN A 182 -5.71 -43.95 -2.71
N TYR A 183 -5.10 -42.83 -2.38
CA TYR A 183 -3.85 -42.39 -2.99
C TYR A 183 -3.05 -41.56 -1.98
N THR A 184 -1.75 -41.60 -2.12
CA THR A 184 -0.78 -40.76 -1.42
C THR A 184 -0.32 -39.67 -2.37
N THR A 185 -0.27 -38.45 -1.88
CA THR A 185 0.40 -37.31 -2.52
C THR A 185 1.25 -36.60 -1.46
N PHE A 186 1.95 -35.54 -1.81
CA PHE A 186 2.88 -34.89 -0.91
C PHE A 186 2.65 -33.39 -0.79
N VAL A 187 3.23 -32.79 0.24
CA VAL A 187 3.32 -31.33 0.39
C VAL A 187 4.72 -30.96 0.86
N LEU A 188 5.12 -29.70 0.61
CA LEU A 188 6.44 -29.18 0.98
C LEU A 188 6.37 -28.37 2.27
N GLN A 189 7.53 -27.92 2.73
CA GLN A 189 7.73 -27.15 3.96
C GLN A 189 6.81 -25.92 4.02
N ASP A 190 6.59 -25.22 2.90
CA ASP A 190 5.68 -24.06 2.84
C ASP A 190 4.27 -24.40 3.33
N THR A 191 3.75 -25.56 2.93
CA THR A 191 2.43 -26.03 3.35
C THR A 191 2.47 -26.48 4.81
N MET A 192 3.52 -27.17 5.24
CA MET A 192 3.68 -27.63 6.62
C MET A 192 3.68 -26.46 7.61
N GLU A 193 4.45 -25.40 7.30
CA GLU A 193 4.48 -24.17 8.09
C GLU A 193 3.12 -23.47 8.10
N ALA A 194 2.48 -23.33 6.95
CA ALA A 194 1.15 -22.71 6.86
C ALA A 194 0.08 -23.51 7.62
N LEU A 195 0.17 -24.85 7.63
CA LEU A 195 -0.70 -25.72 8.42
C LEU A 195 -0.47 -25.52 9.92
N ARG A 196 0.78 -25.43 10.38
CA ARG A 196 1.11 -25.15 11.79
C ARG A 196 0.59 -23.79 12.24
N ASP A 197 0.78 -22.75 11.43
CA ASP A 197 0.23 -21.41 11.68
C ASP A 197 -1.30 -21.45 11.80
N TYR A 198 -1.95 -22.17 10.88
CA TYR A 198 -3.40 -22.32 10.88
C TYR A 198 -3.92 -23.10 12.10
N LEU A 199 -3.26 -24.20 12.49
CA LEU A 199 -3.65 -25.00 13.65
C LEU A 199 -3.50 -24.20 14.95
N ARG A 200 -2.40 -23.47 15.13
CA ARG A 200 -2.23 -22.55 16.26
C ARG A 200 -3.30 -21.46 16.30
N HIS A 201 -3.59 -20.82 15.16
CA HIS A 201 -4.68 -19.84 15.05
C HIS A 201 -6.07 -20.45 15.32
N ARG A 202 -6.23 -21.75 15.08
CA ARG A 202 -7.45 -22.49 15.38
C ARG A 202 -7.56 -22.82 16.87
N GLU A 203 -6.47 -23.20 17.53
CA GLU A 203 -6.42 -23.44 18.99
C GLU A 203 -6.79 -22.20 19.79
N GLU A 204 -6.40 -21.02 19.31
CA GLU A 204 -6.69 -19.72 19.93
C GLU A 204 -8.15 -19.26 19.76
N LYS A 205 -8.97 -19.98 18.98
CA LYS A 205 -10.37 -19.63 18.73
C LYS A 205 -11.33 -20.69 19.27
N PRO A 206 -12.50 -20.28 19.79
CA PRO A 206 -13.55 -21.23 20.13
C PRO A 206 -13.96 -22.01 18.87
N THR A 207 -13.83 -23.33 18.94
CA THR A 207 -14.07 -24.25 17.83
C THR A 207 -15.50 -24.76 17.76
N GLU A 208 -16.34 -24.49 18.77
CA GLU A 208 -17.76 -24.83 18.76
C GLU A 208 -18.61 -23.56 18.97
N TRP A 209 -19.83 -23.57 18.45
CA TRP A 209 -20.82 -22.52 18.67
C TRP A 209 -22.13 -23.22 19.03
N ASP A 210 -22.80 -22.77 20.09
CA ASP A 210 -24.11 -23.31 20.42
C ASP A 210 -25.15 -22.93 19.34
N GLY A 211 -26.31 -23.60 19.35
CA GLY A 211 -27.42 -23.29 18.44
C GLY A 211 -27.97 -21.85 18.56
N SER A 212 -27.48 -21.06 19.53
CA SER A 212 -27.75 -19.64 19.76
C SER A 212 -26.61 -18.71 19.31
N ASN A 213 -25.60 -19.24 18.62
CA ASN A 213 -24.47 -18.48 18.10
C ASN A 213 -23.61 -17.85 19.22
N VAL A 214 -23.52 -18.54 20.37
CA VAL A 214 -22.58 -18.29 21.49
C VAL A 214 -21.39 -19.25 21.33
N PRO A 215 -20.13 -18.77 21.45
CA PRO A 215 -18.98 -19.66 21.33
C PRO A 215 -18.94 -20.67 22.49
N ILE A 216 -18.81 -21.95 22.17
CA ILE A 216 -18.41 -23.00 23.11
C ILE A 216 -16.89 -23.13 22.98
N GLU A 217 -16.19 -22.82 24.05
CA GLU A 217 -14.73 -22.91 24.12
C GLU A 217 -14.29 -24.37 24.17
N ARG A 218 -13.96 -24.94 23.00
CA ARG A 218 -12.97 -26.01 22.91
C ARG A 218 -11.61 -25.37 22.64
N ALA A 219 -10.97 -24.88 23.72
CA ALA A 219 -9.58 -24.45 23.66
C ALA A 219 -8.68 -25.70 23.67
N GLY A 220 -7.71 -25.77 22.74
CA GLY A 220 -6.75 -26.87 22.65
C GLY A 220 -6.62 -27.46 21.25
N GLU A 221 -5.66 -28.38 21.12
CA GLU A 221 -5.36 -29.10 19.88
C GLU A 221 -6.61 -29.83 19.35
N PRO A 222 -6.87 -29.82 18.02
CA PRO A 222 -7.99 -30.56 17.45
C PRO A 222 -7.94 -32.07 17.73
N ASP A 223 -9.11 -32.69 17.89
CA ASP A 223 -9.18 -34.16 17.96
C ASP A 223 -8.86 -34.77 16.59
N LEU A 224 -8.39 -36.03 16.56
CA LEU A 224 -7.99 -36.72 15.32
C LEU A 224 -9.13 -36.81 14.27
N GLY A 225 -10.37 -36.93 14.73
CA GLY A 225 -11.56 -37.01 13.88
C GLY A 225 -12.17 -35.65 13.53
N ASP A 226 -11.60 -34.55 14.06
CA ASP A 226 -12.09 -33.22 13.74
C ASP A 226 -11.71 -32.83 12.31
N PRO A 227 -12.58 -32.08 11.59
CA PRO A 227 -12.24 -31.54 10.28
C PRO A 227 -10.91 -30.77 10.34
N LEU A 228 -10.02 -30.98 9.38
CA LEU A 228 -8.77 -30.23 9.29
C LEU A 228 -9.08 -28.74 9.11
N PHE A 229 -9.87 -28.40 8.09
CA PHE A 229 -10.27 -27.03 7.80
C PHE A 229 -11.71 -26.72 8.19
N VAL A 230 -11.89 -25.66 8.97
CA VAL A 230 -13.19 -25.22 9.48
C VAL A 230 -13.64 -23.86 8.90
N LYS A 231 -14.95 -23.62 8.95
CA LYS A 231 -15.55 -22.32 8.64
C LYS A 231 -15.08 -21.29 9.69
N GLU A 232 -14.90 -20.05 9.25
CA GLU A 232 -14.54 -18.94 10.15
C GLU A 232 -15.68 -18.54 11.09
N ARG A 233 -16.92 -18.80 10.65
CA ARG A 233 -18.14 -18.58 11.42
C ARG A 233 -19.07 -19.75 11.13
N SER A 234 -19.46 -20.47 12.17
CA SER A 234 -20.50 -21.48 12.06
C SER A 234 -21.87 -20.84 12.22
N ARG A 235 -22.85 -21.31 11.44
CA ARG A 235 -24.26 -20.88 11.54
C ARG A 235 -25.21 -22.08 11.49
N GLY A 236 -24.69 -23.29 11.70
CA GLY A 236 -25.46 -24.53 11.60
C GLY A 236 -24.63 -25.72 12.04
N ASP A 237 -25.17 -26.92 11.87
CA ASP A 237 -24.74 -28.16 12.54
C ASP A 237 -23.35 -28.70 12.18
N SER A 238 -22.57 -28.03 11.31
CA SER A 238 -21.24 -28.50 10.94
C SER A 238 -20.27 -27.37 10.61
N ASP A 239 -19.11 -27.42 11.26
CA ASP A 239 -17.99 -26.49 11.05
C ASP A 239 -17.17 -26.83 9.81
N ARG A 240 -17.38 -28.00 9.22
CA ARG A 240 -16.65 -28.45 8.03
C ARG A 240 -16.86 -27.50 6.86
N LEU A 241 -15.77 -27.15 6.17
CA LEU A 241 -15.85 -26.36 4.94
C LEU A 241 -16.66 -27.07 3.86
N SER A 242 -17.32 -26.28 3.02
CA SER A 242 -17.94 -26.79 1.79
C SER A 242 -17.17 -26.27 0.57
N PRO A 243 -17.22 -26.98 -0.56
CA PRO A 243 -16.57 -26.53 -1.79
C PRO A 243 -17.01 -25.13 -2.22
N ALA A 244 -18.26 -24.74 -1.94
CA ALA A 244 -18.78 -23.41 -2.22
C ALA A 244 -18.07 -22.30 -1.42
N VAL A 245 -17.66 -22.59 -0.19
CA VAL A 245 -16.89 -21.64 0.64
C VAL A 245 -15.49 -21.44 0.06
N ILE A 246 -14.81 -22.53 -0.32
CA ILE A 246 -13.47 -22.45 -0.94
C ILE A 246 -13.55 -21.72 -2.29
N GLN A 247 -14.60 -21.93 -3.10
CA GLN A 247 -14.78 -21.18 -4.34
C GLN A 247 -14.95 -19.67 -4.12
N LYS A 248 -15.70 -19.26 -3.09
CA LYS A 248 -15.85 -17.84 -2.72
C LYS A 248 -14.54 -17.26 -2.22
N MET A 249 -13.82 -18.00 -1.38
CA MET A 249 -12.49 -17.64 -0.90
C MET A 249 -11.53 -17.42 -2.06
N MET A 250 -11.40 -18.38 -2.99
CA MET A 250 -10.57 -18.24 -4.19
C MET A 250 -10.94 -17.03 -5.06
N ARG A 251 -12.24 -16.72 -5.19
CA ARG A 251 -12.67 -15.51 -5.91
C ARG A 251 -12.18 -14.23 -5.23
N LYS A 252 -12.25 -14.18 -3.90
CA LYS A 252 -11.80 -13.04 -3.10
C LYS A 252 -10.29 -12.85 -3.23
N VAL A 253 -9.49 -13.88 -2.93
CA VAL A 253 -8.03 -13.78 -2.96
C VAL A 253 -7.48 -13.50 -4.37
N ALA A 254 -8.14 -14.00 -5.42
CA ALA A 254 -7.72 -13.72 -6.80
C ALA A 254 -7.92 -12.24 -7.22
N ILE A 255 -8.96 -11.58 -6.70
CA ILE A 255 -9.19 -10.14 -6.93
C ILE A 255 -8.21 -9.33 -6.08
N GLU A 256 -8.08 -9.67 -4.80
CA GLU A 256 -7.25 -8.92 -3.84
C GLU A 256 -5.76 -9.01 -4.18
N SER A 257 -5.29 -10.13 -4.72
CA SER A 257 -3.91 -10.30 -5.17
C SER A 257 -3.60 -9.58 -6.49
N GLY A 258 -4.61 -9.07 -7.18
CA GLY A 258 -4.47 -8.45 -8.50
C GLY A 258 -4.22 -9.44 -9.64
N LEU A 259 -4.29 -10.76 -9.39
CA LEU A 259 -4.15 -11.78 -10.45
C LEU A 259 -5.31 -11.78 -11.44
N VAL A 260 -6.50 -11.41 -10.98
CA VAL A 260 -7.69 -11.27 -11.81
C VAL A 260 -8.31 -9.92 -11.50
N SER A 261 -8.53 -9.10 -12.53
CA SER A 261 -9.23 -7.83 -12.33
C SER A 261 -10.70 -8.06 -11.97
N ARG A 262 -11.33 -7.10 -11.29
CA ARG A 262 -12.78 -7.20 -10.99
C ARG A 262 -13.61 -7.33 -12.25
N GLU A 263 -13.27 -6.56 -13.28
CA GLU A 263 -13.91 -6.60 -14.59
C GLU A 263 -13.76 -7.98 -15.26
N GLU A 264 -12.56 -8.55 -15.25
CA GLU A 264 -12.33 -9.90 -15.79
C GLU A 264 -13.12 -10.95 -15.02
N MET A 265 -13.19 -10.86 -13.69
CA MET A 265 -13.94 -11.79 -12.85
C MET A 265 -15.46 -11.73 -13.12
N GLU A 266 -16.00 -10.54 -13.39
CA GLU A 266 -17.43 -10.33 -13.69
C GLU A 266 -17.80 -10.73 -15.11
N ASN A 267 -16.93 -10.46 -16.08
CA ASN A 267 -17.12 -10.84 -17.48
C ASN A 267 -16.88 -12.34 -17.74
N SER A 268 -16.18 -13.01 -16.82
CA SER A 268 -15.92 -14.43 -16.92
C SER A 268 -17.13 -15.27 -16.52
N LYS A 269 -17.55 -16.18 -17.42
CA LYS A 269 -18.60 -17.18 -17.11
C LYS A 269 -18.26 -18.08 -15.91
N MET A 270 -16.98 -18.18 -15.56
CA MET A 270 -16.51 -18.93 -14.41
C MET A 270 -15.23 -18.31 -13.86
N ASN A 271 -15.03 -18.36 -12.53
CA ASN A 271 -13.82 -17.86 -11.89
C ASN A 271 -12.55 -18.45 -12.57
N PRO A 272 -11.70 -17.61 -13.21
CA PRO A 272 -10.47 -18.06 -13.86
C PRO A 272 -9.48 -18.71 -12.89
N CYS A 273 -9.44 -18.24 -11.65
CA CYS A 273 -8.60 -18.72 -10.54
C CYS A 273 -9.39 -19.62 -9.56
N ARG A 274 -10.33 -20.42 -10.08
CA ARG A 274 -11.07 -21.42 -9.29
C ARG A 274 -10.12 -22.47 -8.66
N PRO A 275 -10.55 -23.24 -7.65
CA PRO A 275 -9.70 -24.26 -7.02
C PRO A 275 -9.11 -25.28 -8.00
N HIS A 276 -9.84 -25.61 -9.08
CA HIS A 276 -9.34 -26.49 -10.14
C HIS A 276 -8.15 -25.90 -10.95
N ALA A 277 -7.93 -24.58 -10.92
CA ALA A 277 -6.77 -23.95 -11.52
C ALA A 277 -5.48 -24.29 -10.75
N LEU A 278 -5.52 -24.33 -9.42
CA LEU A 278 -4.39 -24.76 -8.58
C LEU A 278 -4.02 -26.21 -8.87
N ARG A 279 -5.02 -27.11 -8.90
CA ARG A 279 -4.83 -28.52 -9.23
C ARG A 279 -4.27 -28.75 -10.65
N LYS A 280 -4.64 -27.90 -11.61
CA LYS A 280 -4.03 -27.92 -12.96
C LYS A 280 -2.62 -27.34 -12.97
N GLY A 281 -2.35 -26.36 -12.11
CA GLY A 281 -1.01 -25.83 -11.88
C GLY A 281 -0.09 -26.94 -11.40
N PHE A 282 -0.49 -27.65 -10.34
CA PHE A 282 0.21 -28.84 -9.82
C PHE A 282 0.56 -29.85 -10.92
N SER A 283 -0.46 -30.36 -11.63
CA SER A 283 -0.23 -31.37 -12.66
C SER A 283 0.70 -30.86 -13.76
N SER A 284 0.54 -29.59 -14.18
CA SER A 284 1.39 -28.99 -15.18
C SER A 284 2.81 -28.73 -14.70
N VAL A 285 3.03 -28.49 -13.40
CA VAL A 285 4.38 -28.35 -12.83
C VAL A 285 5.09 -29.71 -12.88
N LEU A 286 4.42 -30.77 -12.41
CA LEU A 286 5.01 -32.12 -12.43
C LEU A 286 5.32 -32.60 -13.86
N GLU A 287 4.37 -32.43 -14.79
CA GLU A 287 4.55 -32.82 -16.19
C GLU A 287 5.71 -32.06 -16.87
N LEU A 288 5.91 -30.78 -16.54
CA LEU A 288 7.01 -30.01 -17.12
C LEU A 288 8.39 -30.40 -16.57
N ASN A 289 8.43 -30.89 -15.33
CA ASN A 289 9.63 -31.46 -14.74
C ASN A 289 9.89 -32.91 -15.19
N GLY A 290 9.08 -33.44 -16.12
CA GLY A 290 9.32 -34.73 -16.75
C GLY A 290 8.73 -35.94 -16.02
N ILE A 291 7.98 -35.70 -14.94
CA ILE A 291 7.36 -36.77 -14.14
C ILE A 291 6.32 -37.51 -14.98
N ASN A 292 6.33 -38.83 -14.89
CA ASN A 292 5.46 -39.70 -15.69
C ASN A 292 3.97 -39.40 -15.46
N SER A 293 3.20 -39.26 -16.53
CA SER A 293 1.76 -38.92 -16.43
C SER A 293 0.93 -39.91 -15.61
N ASN A 294 1.31 -41.19 -15.54
CA ASN A 294 0.63 -42.16 -14.67
C ASN A 294 0.85 -41.86 -13.19
N ILE A 295 2.06 -41.39 -12.83
CA ILE A 295 2.40 -40.99 -11.47
C ILE A 295 1.69 -39.68 -11.13
N VAL A 296 1.69 -38.71 -12.03
CA VAL A 296 0.90 -37.47 -11.88
C VAL A 296 -0.59 -37.79 -11.68
N ASN A 297 -1.15 -38.72 -12.48
CA ASN A 297 -2.53 -39.16 -12.31
C ASN A 297 -2.77 -39.88 -10.97
N GLY A 298 -1.78 -40.64 -10.48
CA GLY A 298 -1.77 -41.25 -9.15
C GLY A 298 -1.82 -40.22 -8.03
N PHE A 299 -0.94 -39.20 -8.05
CA PHE A 299 -0.97 -38.08 -7.10
C PHE A 299 -2.27 -37.27 -7.15
N LEU A 300 -2.95 -37.27 -8.29
CA LEU A 300 -4.26 -36.64 -8.44
C LEU A 300 -5.40 -37.56 -7.95
N GLY A 301 -5.17 -38.83 -7.65
CA GLY A 301 -6.23 -39.78 -7.31
C GLY A 301 -7.20 -40.02 -8.47
N HIS A 302 -6.70 -39.97 -9.71
CA HIS A 302 -7.44 -40.48 -10.85
C HIS A 302 -7.43 -42.01 -10.80
N SER A 303 -8.47 -42.65 -11.33
CA SER A 303 -8.49 -44.11 -11.48
C SER A 303 -7.37 -44.50 -12.46
N VAL A 304 -6.23 -44.92 -11.93
CA VAL A 304 -5.14 -45.51 -12.68
C VAL A 304 -5.37 -47.01 -12.77
N ASP A 305 -4.98 -47.61 -13.90
CA ASP A 305 -5.03 -49.05 -14.06
C ASP A 305 -4.16 -49.74 -13.00
N TYR A 306 -4.50 -50.97 -12.62
CA TYR A 306 -3.78 -51.72 -11.59
C TYR A 306 -2.27 -51.86 -11.89
N ASP A 307 -1.90 -51.86 -13.18
CA ASP A 307 -0.52 -51.89 -13.70
C ASP A 307 0.13 -50.51 -13.88
N SER A 308 -0.44 -49.44 -13.29
CA SER A 308 0.17 -48.12 -13.40
C SER A 308 1.50 -48.04 -12.66
N ALA A 309 2.42 -47.22 -13.18
CA ALA A 309 3.72 -46.96 -12.56
C ALA A 309 3.59 -46.49 -11.10
N TYR A 310 2.50 -45.78 -10.78
CA TYR A 310 2.20 -45.34 -9.42
C TYR A 310 1.95 -46.50 -8.46
N SER A 311 1.15 -47.50 -8.87
CA SER A 311 0.77 -48.64 -8.03
C SER A 311 1.93 -49.58 -7.71
N GLN A 312 3.01 -49.52 -8.47
CA GLN A 312 4.16 -50.43 -8.38
C GLN A 312 5.31 -49.85 -7.53
N GLN A 313 5.31 -48.54 -7.27
CA GLN A 313 6.40 -47.84 -6.60
C GLN A 313 6.18 -47.73 -5.09
N ALA A 314 7.27 -47.75 -4.34
CA ALA A 314 7.25 -47.46 -2.92
C ALA A 314 7.01 -45.96 -2.67
N GLU A 315 6.50 -45.61 -1.48
CA GLU A 315 6.26 -44.20 -1.11
C GLU A 315 7.54 -43.35 -1.20
N GLU A 316 8.69 -43.91 -0.81
CA GLU A 316 10.00 -43.26 -0.92
C GLU A 316 10.37 -42.92 -2.38
N GLU A 317 10.14 -43.84 -3.31
CA GLU A 317 10.39 -43.61 -4.74
C GLU A 317 9.43 -42.57 -5.35
N LEU A 318 8.20 -42.50 -4.83
CA LEU A 318 7.23 -41.48 -5.21
C LEU A 318 7.62 -40.11 -4.63
N ALA A 319 8.16 -40.07 -3.42
CA ALA A 319 8.66 -38.86 -2.79
C ALA A 319 9.87 -38.30 -3.56
N ASP A 320 10.83 -39.15 -3.95
CA ASP A 320 12.00 -38.77 -4.76
C ASP A 320 11.57 -38.11 -6.08
N GLN A 321 10.63 -38.73 -6.80
CA GLN A 321 10.12 -38.17 -8.05
C GLN A 321 9.32 -36.89 -7.84
N TYR A 322 8.56 -36.78 -6.76
CA TYR A 322 7.87 -35.54 -6.41
C TYR A 322 8.86 -34.40 -6.17
N MET A 323 9.99 -34.69 -5.51
CA MET A 323 11.04 -33.71 -5.23
C MET A 323 11.77 -33.21 -6.48
N GLU A 324 11.73 -33.93 -7.62
CA GLU A 324 12.24 -33.42 -8.90
C GLU A 324 11.54 -32.10 -9.31
N ALA A 325 10.31 -31.87 -8.85
CA ALA A 325 9.54 -30.67 -9.13
C ALA A 325 9.51 -29.66 -7.95
N GLU A 326 10.30 -29.89 -6.89
CA GLU A 326 10.32 -29.08 -5.68
C GLU A 326 10.48 -27.58 -5.98
N GLY A 327 11.46 -27.21 -6.81
CA GLY A 327 11.77 -25.81 -7.11
C GLY A 327 10.61 -25.04 -7.73
N ASP A 328 9.77 -25.69 -8.54
CA ASP A 328 8.60 -25.08 -9.18
C ASP A 328 7.32 -25.17 -8.32
N LEU A 329 7.32 -26.02 -7.29
CA LEU A 329 6.21 -26.18 -6.33
C LEU A 329 6.39 -25.32 -5.07
N ARG A 330 7.63 -25.03 -4.66
CA ARG A 330 7.91 -24.10 -3.58
C ARG A 330 7.51 -22.68 -3.96
N ILE A 331 7.00 -21.98 -2.96
CA ILE A 331 6.74 -20.54 -3.04
C ILE A 331 7.69 -19.74 -2.15
N THR A 332 8.46 -20.35 -1.26
CA THR A 332 9.64 -19.70 -0.67
C THR A 332 10.84 -20.00 -1.56
N GLY A 333 11.79 -19.07 -1.66
CA GLY A 333 13.06 -19.37 -2.37
C GLY A 333 13.74 -20.56 -1.71
N SER A 334 14.62 -21.27 -2.43
CA SER A 334 15.35 -22.38 -1.81
C SER A 334 16.02 -21.88 -0.52
N ARG A 335 16.17 -22.74 0.50
CA ARG A 335 16.75 -22.36 1.80
C ARG A 335 18.06 -21.58 1.67
N GLY A 336 18.87 -21.87 0.65
CA GLY A 336 20.09 -21.14 0.32
C GLY A 336 19.88 -19.71 -0.21
N GLU A 337 18.87 -19.47 -1.04
CA GLU A 337 18.51 -18.11 -1.51
C GLU A 337 17.94 -17.24 -0.38
N THR A 338 17.29 -17.89 0.60
CA THR A 338 16.76 -17.21 1.78
C THR A 338 17.86 -16.83 2.76
N GLU A 339 18.86 -17.71 2.97
CA GLU A 339 20.05 -17.41 3.78
C GLU A 339 20.89 -16.28 3.15
N GLU A 340 21.16 -16.34 1.84
CA GLU A 340 21.91 -15.27 1.13
C GLU A 340 21.18 -13.92 1.20
N ARG A 341 19.85 -13.93 1.15
CA ARG A 341 19.03 -12.72 1.27
C ARG A 341 18.94 -12.20 2.71
N ILE A 342 18.99 -13.08 3.70
CA ILE A 342 19.10 -12.69 5.11
C ILE A 342 20.47 -12.05 5.37
N ASP A 343 21.55 -12.60 4.82
CA ASP A 343 22.90 -12.05 4.94
C ASP A 343 23.01 -10.67 4.26
N ASP A 344 22.45 -10.50 3.06
CA ASP A 344 22.37 -9.19 2.37
C ASP A 344 21.54 -8.17 3.17
N LEU A 345 20.46 -8.60 3.83
CA LEU A 345 19.66 -7.73 4.69
C LEU A 345 20.41 -7.35 5.99
N HIS A 346 21.14 -8.26 6.60
CA HIS A 346 21.99 -7.96 7.77
C HIS A 346 23.12 -7.00 7.41
N ALA A 347 23.75 -7.16 6.24
CA ALA A 347 24.77 -6.21 5.76
C ALA A 347 24.19 -4.80 5.58
N LYS A 348 23.01 -4.68 4.96
CA LYS A 348 22.31 -3.39 4.78
C LYS A 348 21.84 -2.77 6.10
N LEU A 349 21.53 -3.57 7.11
CA LEU A 349 21.23 -3.07 8.45
C LEU A 349 22.49 -2.52 9.11
N GLY A 350 23.63 -3.23 9.02
CA GLY A 350 24.91 -2.72 9.51
C GLY A 350 25.32 -1.39 8.89
N GLU A 351 25.22 -1.25 7.56
CA GLU A 351 25.50 0.02 6.86
C GLU A 351 24.56 1.16 7.31
N ARG A 352 23.32 0.83 7.66
CA ARG A 352 22.35 1.81 8.16
C ARG A 352 22.64 2.24 9.58
N ASP A 353 23.07 1.31 10.44
CA ASP A 353 23.45 1.60 11.81
C ASP A 353 24.72 2.48 11.83
N GLU A 354 25.73 2.17 11.01
CA GLU A 354 26.91 3.03 10.85
C GLU A 354 26.56 4.45 10.36
N ARG A 355 25.59 4.55 9.45
CA ARG A 355 25.09 5.86 8.99
C ARG A 355 24.33 6.60 10.08
N MET A 356 23.56 5.89 10.91
CA MET A 356 22.88 6.49 12.05
C MET A 356 23.89 7.03 13.06
N ASP A 357 24.91 6.25 13.40
CA ASP A 357 25.97 6.66 14.32
C ASP A 357 26.68 7.93 13.80
N GLY A 358 27.03 7.96 12.50
CA GLY A 358 27.63 9.15 11.89
C GLY A 358 26.71 10.38 11.90
N LEU A 359 25.40 10.20 11.70
CA LEU A 359 24.43 11.29 11.81
C LEU A 359 24.26 11.78 13.26
N GLU A 360 24.36 10.89 14.24
CA GLU A 360 24.32 11.24 15.66
C GLU A 360 25.56 12.05 16.09
N GLU A 361 26.75 11.67 15.61
CA GLU A 361 27.98 12.45 15.82
C GLU A 361 27.90 13.84 15.17
N GLU A 362 27.39 13.92 13.93
CA GLU A 362 27.16 15.20 13.27
C GLU A 362 26.18 16.07 14.07
N LEU A 363 25.06 15.49 14.51
CA LEU A 363 24.05 16.18 15.32
C LEU A 363 24.66 16.74 16.60
N GLU A 364 25.52 15.99 17.29
CA GLU A 364 26.19 16.45 18.50
C GLU A 364 27.17 17.60 18.19
N SER A 365 27.94 17.50 17.11
CA SER A 365 28.82 18.59 16.66
C SER A 365 28.05 19.89 16.34
N TRP A 366 26.83 19.75 15.80
CA TRP A 366 25.95 20.87 15.49
C TRP A 366 25.35 21.48 16.75
N LYS A 367 25.01 20.67 17.76
CA LYS A 367 24.57 21.17 19.07
C LYS A 367 25.68 21.96 19.76
N ASP A 368 26.90 21.45 19.76
CA ASP A 368 28.05 22.14 20.37
C ASP A 368 28.29 23.50 19.69
N ARG A 369 28.39 23.52 18.36
CA ARG A 369 28.51 24.77 17.59
C ARG A 369 27.38 25.75 17.88
N TRP A 370 26.14 25.28 17.90
CA TRP A 370 24.99 26.13 18.23
C TRP A 370 25.06 26.68 19.66
N THR A 371 25.56 25.92 20.63
CA THR A 371 25.75 26.43 21.99
C THR A 371 26.85 27.49 22.07
N ASP A 372 27.92 27.35 21.30
CA ASP A 372 29.00 28.33 21.25
C ASP A 372 28.56 29.62 20.54
N GLU A 373 27.91 29.52 19.39
CA GLU A 373 27.30 30.67 18.70
C GLU A 373 26.30 31.41 19.61
N ARG A 374 25.53 30.67 20.41
CA ARG A 374 24.60 31.28 21.37
C ARG A 374 25.33 32.01 22.51
N ARG A 375 26.46 31.49 22.99
CA ARG A 375 27.31 32.18 23.98
C ARG A 375 27.93 33.45 23.39
N GLU A 376 28.46 33.36 22.17
CA GLU A 376 29.04 34.50 21.47
C GLU A 376 27.99 35.58 21.21
N ARG A 377 26.80 35.21 20.73
CA ARG A 377 25.69 36.15 20.53
C ARG A 377 25.33 36.87 21.83
N LYS A 378 25.21 36.15 22.95
CA LYS A 378 24.92 36.75 24.25
C LYS A 378 26.02 37.71 24.71
N ALA A 379 27.30 37.36 24.50
CA ALA A 379 28.41 38.25 24.82
C ALA A 379 28.44 39.50 23.92
N LEU A 380 28.02 39.37 22.66
CA LEU A 380 27.86 40.50 21.74
C LEU A 380 26.71 41.41 22.17
N GLU A 381 25.57 40.84 22.55
CA GLU A 381 24.42 41.56 23.11
C GLU A 381 24.81 42.37 24.35
N GLU A 382 25.54 41.76 25.29
CA GLU A 382 26.05 42.46 26.50
C GLU A 382 27.02 43.62 26.14
N LYS A 383 27.86 43.45 25.11
CA LYS A 383 28.74 44.53 24.63
C LYS A 383 27.96 45.65 23.96
N VAL A 384 26.96 45.33 23.16
CA VAL A 384 26.08 46.31 22.51
C VAL A 384 25.32 47.10 23.56
N ASP A 385 24.79 46.44 24.59
CA ASP A 385 24.12 47.11 25.71
C ASP A 385 25.07 48.03 26.48
N GLY A 386 26.31 47.59 26.71
CA GLY A 386 27.36 48.41 27.33
C GLY A 386 27.69 49.66 26.51
N LEU A 387 27.94 49.51 25.21
CA LEU A 387 28.24 50.62 24.29
C LEU A 387 27.05 51.59 24.18
N ASN A 388 25.82 51.08 24.14
CA ASN A 388 24.62 51.90 24.15
C ASN A 388 24.49 52.70 25.45
N GLY A 389 24.90 52.13 26.58
CA GLY A 389 24.98 52.84 27.86
C GLY A 389 26.01 53.98 27.84
N GLU A 390 27.21 53.74 27.32
CA GLU A 390 28.26 54.76 27.17
C GLU A 390 27.83 55.87 26.22
N LEU A 391 27.20 55.52 25.10
CA LEU A 391 26.67 56.46 24.12
C LEU A 391 25.59 57.35 24.74
N ARG A 392 24.70 56.79 25.58
CA ARG A 392 23.68 57.55 26.33
C ARG A 392 24.31 58.56 27.29
N GLU A 393 25.37 58.21 28.02
CA GLU A 393 26.06 59.14 28.92
C GLU A 393 26.81 60.24 28.15
N LEU A 394 27.47 59.91 27.03
CA LEU A 394 28.09 60.92 26.16
C LEU A 394 27.06 61.89 25.59
N TYR A 395 25.92 61.38 25.12
CA TYR A 395 24.82 62.25 24.68
C TYR A 395 24.35 63.14 25.81
N ARG A 396 24.12 62.58 27.01
CA ARG A 396 23.72 63.31 28.19
C ARG A 396 24.68 64.47 28.51
N GLU A 397 25.98 64.21 28.56
CA GLU A 397 27.01 65.23 28.82
C GLU A 397 27.00 66.34 27.77
N GLN A 398 26.89 65.99 26.48
CA GLN A 398 26.83 66.96 25.40
C GLN A 398 25.57 67.83 25.47
N ILE A 399 24.41 67.22 25.76
CA ILE A 399 23.14 67.95 25.93
C ILE A 399 23.23 68.92 27.11
N PHE A 400 23.76 68.49 28.25
CA PHE A 400 23.89 69.36 29.42
C PHE A 400 24.91 70.49 29.20
N SER A 401 26.04 70.20 28.56
CA SER A 401 27.01 71.21 28.13
C SER A 401 26.35 72.25 27.23
N LEU A 402 25.56 71.80 26.27
CA LEU A 402 24.93 72.68 25.31
C LEU A 402 23.78 73.49 25.91
N ILE A 403 23.02 72.92 26.85
CA ILE A 403 22.08 73.68 27.69
C ILE A 403 22.82 74.74 28.52
N GLY A 404 23.99 74.41 29.06
CA GLY A 404 24.85 75.35 29.80
C GLY A 404 25.26 76.54 28.93
N THR A 405 25.79 76.28 27.73
CA THR A 405 26.18 77.35 26.79
C THR A 405 25.01 78.19 26.31
N LEU A 406 23.82 77.60 26.08
CA LEU A 406 22.63 78.36 25.71
C LEU A 406 22.14 79.28 26.85
N LYS A 407 22.22 78.83 28.10
CA LYS A 407 21.94 79.67 29.28
C LYS A 407 22.93 80.83 29.41
N GLU A 408 24.22 80.57 29.18
CA GLU A 408 25.26 81.60 29.20
C GLU A 408 25.07 82.64 28.08
N ALA A 409 24.53 82.24 26.93
CA ALA A 409 24.17 83.12 25.82
C ALA A 409 22.87 83.91 26.05
N GLY A 410 22.18 83.73 27.18
CA GLY A 410 20.95 84.43 27.54
C GLY A 410 19.67 83.91 26.88
N ILE A 411 19.72 82.73 26.24
CA ILE A 411 18.57 82.13 25.56
C ILE A 411 17.77 81.30 26.58
N GLY A 412 16.52 81.68 26.80
CA GLY A 412 15.62 80.99 27.74
C GLY A 412 15.00 79.73 27.15
N TYR A 413 14.57 78.80 28.02
CA TYR A 413 13.85 77.58 27.58
C TYR A 413 12.57 77.86 26.80
N SER A 414 11.91 79.00 27.08
CA SER A 414 10.75 79.51 26.36
C SER A 414 11.05 79.85 24.90
N GLU A 415 12.20 80.47 24.62
CA GLU A 415 12.63 80.83 23.26
C GLU A 415 13.02 79.59 22.45
N LEU A 416 13.64 78.59 23.09
CA LEU A 416 13.96 77.31 22.46
C LEU A 416 12.69 76.53 22.04
N LYS A 417 11.61 76.59 22.83
CA LYS A 417 10.32 75.96 22.49
C LYS A 417 9.62 76.63 21.32
N GLU A 418 9.78 77.94 21.15
CA GLU A 418 9.20 78.69 20.03
C GLU A 418 9.88 78.36 18.69
N ILE A 419 11.18 78.10 18.70
CA ILE A 419 11.96 77.76 17.49
C ILE A 419 11.80 76.27 17.11
N SER A 420 11.42 75.43 18.07
CA SER A 420 11.19 74.00 17.87
C SER A 420 9.98 73.71 16.97
N LYS A 421 10.18 72.76 16.05
CA LYS A 421 9.24 72.43 14.96
C LYS A 421 8.39 71.19 15.25
N SER A 422 8.81 70.29 16.15
CA SER A 422 8.04 69.09 16.53
C SER A 422 7.43 69.19 17.94
N GLU A 423 6.33 68.48 18.17
CA GLU A 423 5.69 68.43 19.47
C GLU A 423 6.50 67.60 20.48
N GLU A 424 7.26 66.60 20.02
CA GLU A 424 8.20 65.85 20.87
C GLU A 424 9.38 66.71 21.34
N GLU A 425 9.96 67.55 20.46
CA GLU A 425 11.03 68.49 20.82
C GLU A 425 10.59 69.46 21.93
N ARG A 426 9.37 70.01 21.83
CA ARG A 426 8.79 70.88 22.87
C ARG A 426 8.57 70.13 24.18
N ARG A 427 8.21 68.84 24.13
CA ARG A 427 8.07 67.98 25.32
C ARG A 427 9.42 67.71 25.97
N ALA A 428 10.47 67.46 25.19
CA ALA A 428 11.83 67.27 25.69
C ALA A 428 12.39 68.55 26.33
N ILE A 429 12.24 69.71 25.69
CA ILE A 429 12.63 71.00 26.27
C ILE A 429 11.84 71.29 27.56
N SER A 430 10.56 70.92 27.60
CA SER A 430 9.74 71.01 28.82
C SER A 430 10.13 70.00 29.91
N ALA A 431 10.67 68.83 29.55
CA ALA A 431 11.19 67.86 30.51
C ALA A 431 12.52 68.34 31.10
N ILE A 432 13.39 68.91 30.26
CA ILE A 432 14.64 69.56 30.66
C ILE A 432 14.37 70.76 31.58
N GLU A 433 13.38 71.60 31.26
CA GLU A 433 12.97 72.75 32.10
C GLU A 433 12.41 72.34 33.46
N ARG A 434 11.75 71.17 33.55
CA ARG A 434 11.11 70.66 34.77
C ARG A 434 12.07 69.96 35.75
N GLY A 435 13.33 69.75 35.38
CA GLY A 435 14.40 69.29 36.29
C GLY A 435 15.17 68.06 35.81
N GLU A 436 16.43 67.96 36.24
CA GLU A 436 17.42 66.92 35.90
C GLU A 436 16.92 65.47 36.15
N ASP A 437 15.98 65.28 37.07
CA ASP A 437 15.43 63.97 37.41
C ASP A 437 14.46 63.40 36.36
N SER A 438 13.78 64.27 35.59
CA SER A 438 12.82 63.82 34.55
C SER A 438 13.53 63.19 33.35
N ILE A 439 14.74 63.65 33.03
CA ILE A 439 15.58 63.08 31.96
C ILE A 439 16.05 61.68 32.38
N SER A 440 16.40 61.51 33.65
CA SER A 440 16.77 60.22 34.23
C SER A 440 15.61 59.22 34.27
N ALA A 441 14.37 59.69 34.46
CA ALA A 441 13.17 58.84 34.41
C ALA A 441 12.80 58.44 32.97
N SER A 442 12.81 59.37 32.01
CA SER A 442 12.52 59.08 30.59
C SER A 442 13.60 58.22 29.92
N LEU A 443 14.88 58.34 30.32
CA LEU A 443 15.96 57.46 29.85
C LEU A 443 15.93 56.05 30.48
N LYS A 444 15.33 55.89 31.66
CA LYS A 444 15.14 54.60 32.33
C LYS A 444 13.87 53.87 31.88
N GLU A 445 12.80 54.60 31.53
CA GLU A 445 11.52 54.03 31.11
C GLU A 445 11.51 53.47 29.67
N SER A 446 12.54 53.71 28.85
CA SER A 446 12.74 53.01 27.56
C SER A 446 13.17 51.54 27.73
N SER A 447 12.58 50.86 28.70
CA SER A 447 12.66 49.43 29.00
C SER A 447 11.74 48.57 28.11
N TRP A 448 11.00 49.17 27.16
CA TRP A 448 10.13 48.44 26.22
C TRP A 448 10.84 47.97 24.94
N LEU A 449 12.18 47.99 24.91
CA LEU A 449 13.00 47.64 23.75
C LEU A 449 13.53 46.20 23.79
N HIS A 450 12.74 45.23 24.26
CA HIS A 450 12.84 43.88 23.70
C HIS A 450 12.01 43.85 22.42
N GLY A 451 12.57 44.43 21.35
CA GLY A 451 12.00 44.41 20.01
C GLY A 451 11.46 45.77 19.55
N LYS A 452 12.18 46.35 18.57
CA LYS A 452 11.77 47.47 17.69
C LYS A 452 11.32 48.76 18.37
N ASN A 453 12.23 49.74 18.46
CA ASN A 453 11.88 51.14 18.20
C ASN A 453 13.13 51.98 17.90
N ILE A 454 13.21 52.46 16.65
CA ILE A 454 14.28 53.25 16.04
C ILE A 454 14.20 54.75 16.45
N GLY A 455 13.12 55.17 17.12
CA GLY A 455 12.80 56.59 17.33
C GLY A 455 13.65 57.36 18.34
N ASP A 456 14.23 56.73 19.36
CA ASP A 456 14.97 57.46 20.41
C ASP A 456 16.42 57.79 19.98
N GLU A 457 17.06 56.95 19.16
CA GLU A 457 18.39 57.23 18.60
C GLU A 457 18.33 58.22 17.43
N GLU A 458 17.32 58.12 16.56
CA GLU A 458 17.07 59.11 15.51
C GLU A 458 16.77 60.50 16.09
N PHE A 459 16.13 60.58 17.26
CA PHE A 459 15.85 61.83 17.98
C PHE A 459 17.13 62.52 18.46
N TRP A 460 18.02 61.81 19.15
CA TRP A 460 19.29 62.37 19.62
C TRP A 460 20.23 62.70 18.46
N HIS A 461 20.26 61.84 17.44
CA HIS A 461 20.99 62.09 16.21
C HIS A 461 20.44 63.32 15.46
N GLY A 462 19.12 63.52 15.41
CA GLY A 462 18.46 64.69 14.81
C GLY A 462 18.75 65.99 15.56
N LEU A 463 18.73 65.96 16.89
CA LEU A 463 19.06 67.13 17.73
C LEU A 463 20.52 67.55 17.53
N LEU A 464 21.45 66.59 17.47
CA LEU A 464 22.86 66.82 17.18
C LEU A 464 23.12 67.25 15.74
N LYS A 465 22.43 66.67 14.75
CA LYS A 465 22.49 67.09 13.34
C LYS A 465 22.05 68.56 13.18
N THR A 466 21.07 68.99 13.97
CA THR A 466 20.59 70.39 14.02
C THR A 466 21.58 71.31 14.75
N GLN A 467 22.29 70.81 15.77
CA GLN A 467 23.31 71.59 16.49
C GLN A 467 24.66 71.67 15.79
N VAL A 468 25.09 70.63 15.06
CA VAL A 468 26.25 70.70 14.15
C VAL A 468 26.00 71.74 13.06
N MET A 469 24.75 71.95 12.63
CA MET A 469 24.38 73.07 11.76
C MET A 469 24.48 74.44 12.47
N ASN A 470 24.11 74.57 13.74
CA ASN A 470 24.16 75.85 14.47
C ASN A 470 25.56 76.23 14.99
N ILE A 471 26.37 75.26 15.43
CA ILE A 471 27.79 75.47 15.79
C ILE A 471 28.58 75.91 14.55
N LYS A 472 28.20 75.43 13.35
CA LYS A 472 28.79 75.89 12.09
C LYS A 472 28.28 77.26 11.62
N ILE A 473 27.10 77.75 12.02
CA ILE A 473 26.64 79.11 11.63
C ILE A 473 27.50 80.21 12.26
N HIS A 474 27.98 80.00 13.49
CA HIS A 474 28.88 80.95 14.14
C HIS A 474 30.26 81.00 13.45
N GLU A 475 30.77 79.87 12.93
CA GLU A 475 32.00 79.83 12.14
C GLU A 475 31.82 80.25 10.68
N LEU A 476 30.67 79.96 10.05
CA LEU A 476 30.32 80.35 8.68
C LEU A 476 30.21 81.88 8.53
N SER A 477 29.79 82.58 9.58
CA SER A 477 29.76 84.05 9.62
C SER A 477 31.15 84.71 9.52
N LYS A 478 32.23 83.94 9.76
CA LYS A 478 33.63 84.39 9.73
C LYS A 478 34.36 84.03 8.43
N MET A 479 33.70 83.36 7.48
CA MET A 479 34.32 82.89 6.23
C MET A 479 34.27 83.93 5.10
N SER A 480 35.32 83.98 4.28
CA SER A 480 35.35 84.85 3.09
C SER A 480 34.45 84.31 1.95
N PRO A 481 33.98 85.17 1.01
CA PRO A 481 33.09 84.76 -0.08
C PRO A 481 33.60 83.60 -0.96
N SER A 482 34.92 83.44 -1.10
CA SER A 482 35.54 82.33 -1.82
C SER A 482 35.48 81.01 -1.04
N GLN A 483 35.60 81.06 0.29
CA GLN A 483 35.46 79.90 1.18
C GLN A 483 34.00 79.45 1.28
N LEU A 484 33.05 80.40 1.29
CA LEU A 484 31.62 80.13 1.22
C LEU A 484 31.22 79.49 -0.11
N LYS A 485 31.84 79.87 -1.23
CA LYS A 485 31.62 79.25 -2.54
C LYS A 485 32.12 77.79 -2.57
N GLY A 486 33.33 77.52 -2.06
CA GLY A 486 33.86 76.16 -1.96
C GLY A 486 33.10 75.26 -0.96
N PHE A 487 32.53 75.83 0.10
CA PHE A 487 31.62 75.12 1.00
C PHE A 487 30.28 74.78 0.34
N ARG A 488 29.71 75.73 -0.41
CA ARG A 488 28.45 75.56 -1.15
C ARG A 488 28.57 74.55 -2.30
N ASP A 489 29.73 74.45 -2.93
CA ASP A 489 29.99 73.47 -3.99
C ASP A 489 30.20 72.05 -3.42
N ARG A 490 30.78 71.91 -2.22
CA ARG A 490 30.86 70.64 -1.48
C ARG A 490 29.52 70.15 -0.93
N LEU A 491 28.67 71.05 -0.45
CA LEU A 491 27.28 70.73 -0.05
C LEU A 491 26.41 70.27 -1.22
N ARG A 492 26.69 70.74 -2.44
CA ARG A 492 26.00 70.28 -3.66
C ARG A 492 26.32 68.81 -3.99
N PHE A 493 27.47 68.32 -3.56
CA PHE A 493 27.87 66.91 -3.62
C PHE A 493 27.13 66.05 -2.58
N HIS A 494 26.86 66.61 -1.40
CA HIS A 494 26.11 65.94 -0.33
C HIS A 494 24.60 65.76 -0.65
N LYS A 495 24.06 66.55 -1.58
CA LYS A 495 22.68 66.36 -2.07
C LYS A 495 22.48 65.05 -2.85
N LYS A 496 23.54 64.52 -3.50
CA LYS A 496 23.52 63.18 -4.12
C LYS A 496 23.53 62.04 -3.08
N PHE A 497 24.08 62.28 -1.89
CA PHE A 497 24.08 61.32 -0.78
C PHE A 497 22.71 61.19 -0.09
N LEU A 498 21.84 62.19 -0.21
CA LEU A 498 20.46 62.10 0.27
C LEU A 498 19.51 61.42 -0.74
N GLU A 499 19.86 61.38 -2.03
CA GLU A 499 19.16 60.56 -3.02
C GLU A 499 19.41 59.05 -2.78
N PHE A 500 20.58 58.71 -2.21
CA PHE A 500 20.96 57.37 -1.77
C PHE A 500 20.07 56.81 -0.64
N GLU A 501 19.59 57.67 0.26
CA GLU A 501 18.73 57.29 1.39
C GLU A 501 17.31 56.89 0.95
N SER A 502 16.89 57.30 -0.25
CA SER A 502 15.60 56.89 -0.86
C SER A 502 15.67 55.56 -1.62
N MET A 503 16.86 54.95 -1.74
CA MET A 503 17.09 53.67 -2.43
C MET A 503 17.22 52.48 -1.47
N LEU A 504 17.06 52.66 -0.16
CA LEU A 504 17.19 51.61 0.86
C LEU A 504 15.96 50.67 0.99
N GLU A 505 15.04 50.67 0.03
CA GLU A 505 13.93 49.70 -0.09
C GLU A 505 14.14 48.73 -1.29
N MET A 506 15.38 48.32 -1.55
CA MET A 506 15.74 47.42 -2.65
C MET A 506 15.59 45.93 -2.27
N THR A 507 15.31 45.08 -3.26
CA THR A 507 15.26 43.62 -3.08
C THR A 507 16.67 43.01 -3.05
N ASP A 508 16.79 41.76 -2.59
CA ASP A 508 18.10 41.08 -2.43
C ASP A 508 18.93 41.06 -3.74
N GLU A 509 18.28 40.91 -4.91
CA GLU A 509 18.92 40.97 -6.25
C GLU A 509 19.45 42.37 -6.61
N GLU A 510 18.77 43.41 -6.14
CA GLU A 510 19.16 44.81 -6.36
C GLU A 510 20.29 45.22 -5.40
N SER A 511 20.30 44.66 -4.19
CA SER A 511 21.39 44.81 -3.22
C SER A 511 22.69 44.16 -3.71
N GLU A 512 22.64 42.94 -4.25
CA GLU A 512 23.84 42.25 -4.78
C GLU A 512 24.47 43.01 -5.95
N LYS A 513 23.65 43.57 -6.85
CA LYS A 513 24.13 44.36 -7.98
C LYS A 513 24.77 45.68 -7.54
N PHE A 514 24.25 46.28 -6.48
CA PHE A 514 24.80 47.49 -5.89
C PHE A 514 26.11 47.20 -5.11
N GLU A 515 26.22 46.03 -4.48
CA GLU A 515 27.45 45.54 -3.86
C GLU A 515 28.57 45.33 -4.89
N GLU A 516 28.23 44.80 -6.08
CA GLU A 516 29.16 44.69 -7.21
C GLU A 516 29.64 46.07 -7.71
N GLU A 517 28.75 47.05 -7.84
CA GLU A 517 29.11 48.42 -8.24
C GLU A 517 29.98 49.13 -7.19
N LEU A 518 29.74 48.91 -5.89
CA LEU A 518 30.59 49.42 -4.81
C LEU A 518 31.98 48.76 -4.80
N LEU A 519 32.08 47.47 -5.10
CA LEU A 519 33.35 46.75 -5.24
C LEU A 519 34.13 47.19 -6.49
N GLU A 520 33.46 47.68 -7.53
CA GLU A 520 34.10 48.25 -8.72
C GLU A 520 34.63 49.66 -8.44
N ILE A 521 33.88 50.48 -7.71
CA ILE A 521 34.31 51.81 -7.25
C ILE A 521 35.46 51.70 -6.24
N ALA A 522 35.42 50.73 -5.32
CA ALA A 522 36.51 50.47 -4.38
C ALA A 522 37.80 50.06 -5.11
N ARG A 523 37.71 49.22 -6.15
CA ARG A 523 38.86 48.86 -7.01
C ARG A 523 39.42 50.05 -7.78
N SER A 524 38.56 50.92 -8.31
CA SER A 524 38.98 52.16 -8.97
C SER A 524 39.70 53.12 -8.01
N LEU A 525 39.28 53.21 -6.75
CA LEU A 525 39.91 54.05 -5.74
C LEU A 525 41.25 53.45 -5.25
N GLU A 526 41.38 52.13 -5.18
CA GLU A 526 42.65 51.46 -4.91
C GLU A 526 43.68 51.66 -6.04
N GLU A 527 43.23 51.67 -7.30
CA GLU A 527 44.08 51.98 -8.46
C GLU A 527 44.53 53.46 -8.48
N GLU A 528 43.65 54.41 -8.17
CA GLU A 528 44.00 55.85 -8.06
C GLU A 528 44.97 56.13 -6.89
N LEU A 529 44.77 55.49 -5.74
CA LEU A 529 45.68 55.59 -4.59
C LEU A 529 47.06 54.95 -4.87
N ALA A 530 47.11 53.91 -5.70
CA ALA A 530 48.35 53.28 -6.15
C ALA A 530 49.11 54.14 -7.19
N GLU A 531 48.42 55.02 -7.93
CA GLU A 531 49.03 55.99 -8.84
C GLU A 531 49.52 57.26 -8.12
N GLU A 532 48.79 57.78 -7.13
CA GLU A 532 49.26 58.92 -6.31
C GLU A 532 50.48 58.56 -5.44
N GLY A 533 50.61 57.29 -5.02
CA GLY A 533 51.78 56.76 -4.32
C GLY A 533 53.06 56.65 -5.17
N LYS A 534 53.01 56.85 -6.50
CA LYS A 534 54.17 56.84 -7.41
C LYS A 534 54.64 58.23 -7.85
N THR A 535 53.98 59.30 -7.39
CA THR A 535 54.37 60.70 -7.71
C THR A 535 54.97 61.48 -6.54
N GLU A 536 55.14 60.87 -5.36
CA GLU A 536 55.92 61.43 -4.22
C GLU A 536 57.05 60.53 -3.70
N GLY A 537 57.60 59.62 -4.54
CA GLY A 537 58.74 58.76 -4.20
C GLY A 537 59.74 58.58 -5.33
#